data_AF-G3HUZ8-F1
#
_entry.id   AF-G3HUZ8-F1
#
_cell.length_a   1.000
_cell.length_b   1.000
_cell.length_c   1.000
_cell.angle_alpha   90.00
_cell.angle_beta   90.00
_cell.angle_gamma   90.00
#
_symmetry.space_group_name_H-M   'P 1'
#
loop_
_entity.id
_entity.type
_entity.pdbx_description
1 polymer ?
#
loop_
_entity_poly.entity_id
_entity_poly.type
_entity_poly.pdbx_seq_one_letter_code
_entity_poly.pdbx_strand_id
1 'polypeptide(L)' 'MQAQASIEGAPEVTMSSLFKQILRTEGAFGLYRGLAPNFMKVIPAVSISYVVYENLKITLGVQSR' A
#
# COMPACT_ATOMS: atom_id res chain seq x y z
N MET A 1 -6.79 20.96 21.31
CA MET A 1 -5.92 19.91 20.74
C MET A 1 -5.45 20.39 19.39
N GLN A 2 -4.15 20.66 19.26
CA GLN A 2 -3.53 21.47 18.20
C GLN A 2 -3.46 20.69 16.87
N ALA A 3 -4.00 21.26 15.78
CA ALA A 3 -3.80 20.76 14.42
C ALA A 3 -3.69 21.92 13.39
N GLN A 4 -3.05 23.00 13.80
CA GLN A 4 -2.54 24.04 12.90
C GLN A 4 -1.10 24.31 13.32
N ALA A 5 -0.17 23.68 12.60
CA ALA A 5 1.19 24.19 12.48
C ALA A 5 1.35 24.56 11.00
N SER A 6 0.83 25.74 10.66
CA SER A 6 1.28 26.48 9.49
C SER A 6 2.80 26.65 9.64
N ILE A 7 3.59 25.97 8.82
CA ILE A 7 5.04 26.23 8.77
C ILE A 7 5.23 27.41 7.81
N GLU A 8 5.16 28.62 8.36
CA GLU A 8 5.75 29.82 7.77
C GLU A 8 7.26 29.58 7.58
N GLY A 9 7.70 29.38 6.35
CA GLY A 9 9.13 29.29 6.01
C GLY A 9 9.65 27.93 5.54
N ALA A 10 8.79 26.96 5.22
CA ALA A 10 9.25 25.75 4.53
C ALA A 10 9.70 26.11 3.11
N PRO A 11 10.89 25.68 2.62
CA PRO A 11 11.23 25.79 1.21
C PRO A 11 10.11 25.12 0.42
N GLU A 12 9.73 25.64 -0.75
CA GLU A 12 8.72 24.98 -1.58
C GLU A 12 9.12 23.51 -1.76
N VAL A 13 8.50 22.63 -0.98
CA VAL A 13 8.82 21.22 -0.96
C VAL A 13 8.14 20.64 -2.18
N THR A 14 8.78 20.86 -3.33
CA THR A 14 8.40 20.24 -4.58
C THR A 14 8.41 18.74 -4.33
N MET A 15 7.35 18.04 -4.73
CA MET A 15 7.21 16.59 -4.52
C MET A 15 8.45 15.80 -4.97
N SER A 16 9.14 16.29 -6.01
CA SER A 16 10.39 15.75 -6.52
C SER A 16 11.59 15.89 -5.57
N SER A 17 11.66 16.98 -4.79
CA SER A 17 12.70 17.21 -3.79
C SER A 17 12.55 16.24 -2.60
N LEU A 18 11.33 16.09 -2.10
CA LEU A 18 11.00 15.13 -1.05
C LEU A 18 11.29 13.69 -1.47
N PHE A 19 10.91 13.31 -2.70
CA PHE A 19 11.18 11.98 -3.25
C PHE A 19 12.68 11.68 -3.30
N LYS A 20 13.50 12.63 -3.77
CA LYS A 20 14.97 12.50 -3.79
C LYS A 20 15.56 12.41 -2.39
N GLN A 21 15.03 13.17 -1.43
CA GLN A 21 15.48 13.13 -0.04
C GLN A 21 15.19 11.79 0.63
N ILE A 22 13.99 11.23 0.43
CA ILE A 22 13.60 9.92 0.94
C ILE A 22 14.48 8.82 0.33
N LEU A 23 14.69 8.85 -0.99
CA LEU A 23 15.60 7.91 -1.67
C LEU A 23 17.03 7.97 -1.13
N ARG A 24 17.55 9.16 -0.84
CA ARG A 24 18.92 9.32 -0.32
C ARG A 24 19.05 8.92 1.15
N THR A 25 17.98 9.06 1.94
CA THR A 25 18.00 8.80 3.39
C THR A 25 17.68 7.35 3.73
N GLU A 26 16.65 6.78 3.11
CA GLU A 26 16.14 5.44 3.42
C GLU A 26 16.30 4.43 2.27
N GLY A 27 16.73 4.87 1.09
CA GLY A 27 16.86 4.02 -0.09
C GLY A 27 15.52 3.63 -0.73
N ALA A 28 15.57 2.75 -1.72
CA ALA A 28 14.37 2.25 -2.40
C ALA A 28 13.44 1.48 -1.44
N PHE A 29 14.00 0.79 -0.44
CA PHE A 29 13.21 0.00 0.52
C PHE A 29 12.39 0.87 1.49
N GLY A 30 12.86 2.09 1.80
CA GLY A 30 12.10 3.07 2.60
C GLY A 30 10.78 3.49 1.93
N LEU A 31 10.76 3.58 0.60
CA LEU A 31 9.54 3.85 -0.17
C LEU A 31 8.52 2.70 -0.09
N TYR A 32 8.98 1.44 0.00
CA TYR A 32 8.11 0.27 0.06
C TYR A 32 7.71 -0.16 1.48
N ARG A 33 8.40 0.34 2.52
CA ARG A 33 8.09 0.05 3.93
C ARG A 33 6.65 0.41 4.32
N GLY A 34 6.02 1.40 3.70
CA GLY A 34 4.62 1.76 3.95
C GLY A 34 3.60 0.95 3.12
N LEU A 35 4.01 0.53 1.92
CA LEU A 35 3.21 -0.30 1.03
C LEU A 35 3.17 -1.76 1.48
N ALA A 36 4.29 -2.32 1.93
CA ALA A 36 4.37 -3.70 2.41
C ALA A 36 3.36 -4.05 3.52
N PRO A 37 3.21 -3.30 4.63
CA PRO A 37 2.21 -3.57 5.65
C PRO A 37 0.78 -3.32 5.15
N ASN A 38 0.57 -2.45 4.16
CA ASN A 38 -0.73 -2.26 3.52
C ASN A 38 -1.12 -3.51 2.70
N PHE A 39 -0.20 -3.98 1.85
CA PHE A 39 -0.37 -5.24 1.12
C PHE A 39 -0.57 -6.43 2.08
N MET A 40 0.21 -6.53 3.16
CA MET A 40 0.06 -7.61 4.14
C MET A 40 -1.33 -7.64 4.80
N LYS A 41 -2.03 -6.50 4.89
CA LYS A 41 -3.41 -6.44 5.37
C LYS A 41 -4.43 -6.81 4.30
N VAL A 42 -4.18 -6.46 3.04
CA VAL A 42 -5.10 -6.72 1.92
C VAL A 42 -5.01 -8.18 1.45
N ILE A 43 -3.82 -8.78 1.51
CA ILE A 43 -3.57 -10.15 1.04
C ILE A 43 -4.53 -11.16 1.67
N PRO A 44 -4.72 -11.23 3.01
CA PRO A 44 -5.63 -12.19 3.62
C PRO A 44 -7.07 -12.08 3.11
N ALA A 45 -7.58 -10.85 2.95
CA ALA A 45 -8.94 -10.61 2.46
C ALA A 45 -9.12 -11.11 1.02
N VAL A 46 -8.13 -10.82 0.17
CA VAL A 46 -8.12 -11.28 -1.23
C VAL A 46 -7.98 -12.80 -1.29
N SER A 47 -7.11 -13.40 -0.47
CA SER A 47 -6.94 -14.86 -0.40
C SER A 47 -8.22 -15.58 0.00
N ILE A 48 -8.93 -15.10 1.03
CA ILE A 48 -10.20 -15.71 1.47
C ILE A 48 -11.24 -15.63 0.35
N SER A 49 -11.38 -14.47 -0.30
CA SER A 49 -12.30 -14.29 -1.42
C SER A 49 -12.01 -15.28 -2.55
N TYR A 50 -10.72 -15.46 -2.88
CA TYR A 50 -10.29 -16.39 -3.92
C TYR A 50 -10.58 -17.84 -3.56
N VAL A 51 -10.25 -18.26 -2.33
CA VAL A 51 -10.53 -19.62 -1.84
C VAL A 51 -12.03 -19.90 -1.84
N VAL A 52 -12.85 -18.97 -1.39
CA VAL A 52 -14.32 -19.12 -1.41
C VAL A 52 -14.82 -19.24 -2.84
N TYR A 53 -14.32 -18.41 -3.76
CA TYR A 53 -14.67 -18.49 -5.17
C TYR A 53 -14.29 -19.84 -5.79
N GLU A 54 -13.09 -20.36 -5.51
CA GLU A 54 -12.65 -21.67 -5.99
C GLU A 54 -13.50 -22.81 -5.41
N ASN A 55 -13.77 -22.78 -4.11
CA ASN A 55 -14.63 -23.78 -3.46
C ASN A 55 -16.05 -23.76 -4.03
N LEU A 56 -16.61 -22.57 -4.28
CA LEU A 56 -17.91 -22.41 -4.92
C LEU A 56 -17.89 -22.92 -6.36
N LYS A 57 -16.84 -22.63 -7.14
CA LYS A 57 -16.67 -23.17 -8.50
C LYS A 57 -16.65 -24.69 -8.51
N ILE A 58 -15.89 -25.29 -7.59
CA ILE A 58 -15.80 -26.75 -7.45
C ILE A 58 -17.16 -27.34 -7.05
N THR A 59 -17.81 -26.75 -6.04
CA THR A 59 -19.09 -27.24 -5.50
C THR A 59 -20.24 -27.11 -6.51
N LEU A 60 -20.27 -26.02 -7.28
CA LEU A 60 -21.29 -25.78 -8.30
C LEU A 60 -21.03 -26.53 -9.61
N GLY A 61 -19.94 -27.31 -9.70
CA GLY A 61 -19.61 -28.10 -10.89
C GLY A 61 -19.33 -27.26 -12.13
N VAL A 62 -19.09 -25.95 -11.98
CA VAL A 62 -18.68 -25.07 -13.08
C VAL A 62 -17.17 -25.25 -13.28
N GLN A 63 -16.85 -26.44 -13.77
CA GLN A 63 -15.61 -26.70 -14.49
C GLN A 63 -15.72 -25.93 -15.81
N SER A 64 -15.43 -24.63 -15.79
CA SER A 64 -15.12 -23.95 -17.06
C SER A 64 -13.78 -24.54 -17.51
N ARG A 65 -13.87 -25.44 -18.50
CA ARG A 65 -12.77 -25.95 -19.31
C ARG A 65 -11.60 -24.99 -19.44
#